data_AF-A0A672SM76-F1
#
_entry.id   AF-A0A672SM76-F1
#
_cell.length_a   1.000
_cell.length_b   1.000
_cell.length_c   1.000
_cell.angle_alpha   90.00
_cell.angle_beta   90.00
_cell.angle_gamma   90.00
#
_symmetry.space_group_name_H-M   'P 1'
#
loop_
_entity.id
_entity.type
_entity.pdbx_description
1 polymer ?
#
loop_
_entity_poly.entity_id
_entity_poly.type
_entity_poly.pdbx_seq_one_letter_code
_entity_poly.pdbx_strand_id
1 'polypeptide(L)'
;MEKGPVAEQAAQNLTRSQLESADKSSGRLAKDEQLTLQLGLTCYKDYLGTNWSREAGKLQSHGQNECADPQAFLAQPLGVGAVVATADGDVVLLRRSQKVAEAAGLLDIPGGHPEPKVRDTETVWSDRMTKEPWLFNGSKFRLHSAMLSVMEKGPQLTLQLGLTCYKDYLGTNWSREAGKLQSHGQNECADPQAFLAQPLGVGAVVATADGDVVLLRRSQKVAEAAGLLDIPGGHPEVMMPDY
;
A
#
# COMPACT_ATOMS: atom_id res chain seq x y z
N MET A 1 6.93 -36.87 -4.41
CA MET A 1 8.34 -36.77 -3.95
C MET A 1 8.92 -35.65 -4.78
N GLU A 2 9.16 -34.43 -4.31
CA GLU A 2 9.74 -33.91 -3.07
C GLU A 2 8.83 -32.84 -2.42
N LYS A 3 8.84 -32.76 -1.09
CA LYS A 3 8.18 -31.71 -0.30
C LYS A 3 9.26 -30.70 0.11
N GLY A 4 9.07 -29.42 -0.19
CA GLY A 4 9.91 -28.33 0.32
C GLY A 4 9.73 -28.14 1.84
N PRO A 5 10.71 -27.55 2.54
CA PRO A 5 10.73 -27.56 4.00
C PRO A 5 9.67 -26.62 4.58
N VAL A 6 8.92 -27.15 5.54
CA VAL A 6 8.04 -26.41 6.44
C VAL A 6 8.95 -25.72 7.46
N ALA A 7 8.99 -24.39 7.44
CA ALA A 7 9.68 -23.62 8.45
C ALA A 7 8.80 -23.55 9.71
N GLU A 8 9.01 -24.51 10.62
CA GLU A 8 8.47 -24.51 11.97
C GLU A 8 9.45 -23.73 12.85
N GLN A 9 9.10 -22.50 13.25
CA GLN A 9 9.91 -21.73 14.19
C GLN A 9 9.37 -21.91 15.61
N ALA A 10 10.18 -22.57 16.42
CA ALA A 10 10.01 -22.73 17.85
C ALA A 10 10.02 -21.36 18.57
N ALA A 11 8.96 -21.10 19.34
CA ALA A 11 8.94 -20.00 20.30
C ALA A 11 9.96 -20.29 21.42
N GLN A 12 11.07 -19.55 21.41
CA GLN A 12 12.02 -19.55 22.53
C GLN A 12 11.62 -18.42 23.50
N ASN A 13 11.17 -18.81 24.69
CA ASN A 13 10.88 -17.90 25.79
C ASN A 13 12.18 -17.24 26.28
N LEU A 14 12.35 -15.95 26.00
CA LEU A 14 13.44 -15.14 26.56
C LEU A 14 13.11 -14.78 28.01
N THR A 15 14.01 -15.12 28.93
CA THR A 15 13.91 -14.74 30.34
C THR A 15 14.22 -13.25 30.54
N ARG A 16 13.53 -12.60 31.48
CA ARG A 16 13.60 -11.16 31.81
C ARG A 16 15.02 -10.58 31.95
N SER A 17 16.01 -11.40 32.31
CA SER A 17 17.43 -10.99 32.41
C SER A 17 18.15 -10.81 31.07
N GLN A 18 17.64 -11.39 29.97
CA GLN A 18 18.20 -11.22 28.62
C GLN A 18 17.66 -9.97 27.91
N LEU A 19 16.52 -9.42 28.36
CA LEU A 19 15.97 -8.15 27.87
C LEU A 19 16.72 -6.94 28.44
N GLU A 20 17.31 -7.05 29.64
CA GLU A 20 17.99 -5.94 30.32
C GLU A 20 19.47 -5.76 29.90
N SER A 21 20.04 -6.71 29.14
CA SER A 21 21.44 -6.64 28.67
C SER A 21 21.59 -6.26 27.20
N ALA A 22 20.50 -6.19 26.43
CA ALA A 22 20.52 -5.66 25.06
C ALA A 22 20.50 -4.11 25.01
N ASP A 23 20.25 -3.45 26.15
CA ASP A 23 20.06 -2.00 26.27
C ASP A 23 21.38 -1.19 26.39
N LYS A 24 22.55 -1.82 26.19
CA LYS A 24 23.86 -1.16 26.39
C LYS A 24 24.88 -1.29 25.27
N SER A 25 24.49 -1.67 24.05
CA SER A 25 25.44 -1.68 22.92
C SER A 25 24.96 -1.10 21.59
N SER A 26 23.86 -0.36 21.54
CA SER A 26 23.47 0.40 20.33
C SER A 26 23.83 1.89 20.45
N GLY A 27 25.09 2.18 20.78
CA GLY A 27 25.68 3.50 20.62
C GLY A 27 26.02 3.80 19.15
N ARG A 28 25.07 3.62 18.22
CA ARG A 28 25.11 4.30 16.93
C ARG A 28 24.26 5.55 17.11
N LEU A 29 24.93 6.70 17.11
CA LEU A 29 24.29 8.03 17.09
C LEU A 29 23.13 7.99 16.08
N ALA A 30 21.91 7.96 16.60
CA ALA A 30 20.73 8.23 15.80
C ALA A 30 20.98 9.62 15.21
N LYS A 31 21.09 9.70 13.88
CA LYS A 31 20.97 11.01 13.23
C LYS A 31 19.64 11.57 13.70
N ASP A 32 19.63 12.76 14.27
CA ASP A 32 18.40 13.47 14.59
C ASP A 32 17.57 13.56 13.30
N GLU A 33 16.56 12.71 13.17
CA GLU A 33 15.61 12.77 12.09
C GLU A 33 14.84 14.08 12.23
N GLN A 34 15.10 15.02 11.33
CA GLN A 34 14.45 16.33 11.36
C GLN A 34 13.04 16.31 10.75
N LEU A 35 12.72 15.27 9.96
CA LEU A 35 11.44 15.13 9.28
C LEU A 35 11.15 13.66 8.98
N THR A 36 9.93 13.23 9.29
CA THR A 36 9.38 11.93 8.91
C THR A 36 8.19 12.15 7.99
N LEU A 37 8.17 11.49 6.83
CA LEU A 37 7.04 11.53 5.89
C LEU A 37 6.30 10.19 5.92
N GLN A 38 5.00 10.24 6.21
CA GLN A 38 4.12 9.08 6.10
C GLN A 38 3.47 9.07 4.73
N LEU A 39 3.85 8.12 3.88
CA LEU A 39 3.45 8.08 2.47
C LEU A 39 2.57 6.85 2.17
N GLY A 40 1.47 7.09 1.45
CA GLY A 40 0.64 6.05 0.84
C GLY A 40 0.83 5.97 -0.67
N LEU A 41 0.11 5.05 -1.32
CA LEU A 41 0.02 4.96 -2.78
C LEU A 41 -1.34 5.46 -3.25
N THR A 42 -1.35 6.10 -4.42
CA THR A 42 -2.55 6.51 -5.15
C THR A 42 -2.29 6.43 -6.66
N CYS A 43 -3.27 6.80 -7.49
CA CYS A 43 -3.11 6.85 -8.93
C CYS A 43 -3.79 8.08 -9.56
N TYR A 44 -3.42 8.38 -10.80
CA TYR A 44 -3.97 9.53 -11.54
C TYR A 44 -5.49 9.47 -11.70
N LYS A 45 -6.06 8.27 -11.86
CA LYS A 45 -7.51 8.07 -11.95
C LYS A 45 -8.21 8.49 -10.65
N ASP A 46 -7.67 8.08 -9.51
CA ASP A 46 -8.26 8.42 -8.21
C ASP A 46 -8.13 9.91 -7.96
N TYR A 47 -7.00 10.54 -8.28
CA TYR A 47 -6.85 11.99 -8.25
C TYR A 47 -7.94 12.72 -9.05
N LEU A 48 -8.25 12.26 -10.28
CA LEU A 48 -9.33 12.85 -11.07
C LEU A 48 -10.71 12.63 -10.43
N GLY A 49 -10.94 11.45 -9.85
CA GLY A 49 -12.21 11.07 -9.21
C GLY A 49 -12.43 11.69 -7.83
N THR A 50 -11.37 12.16 -7.16
CA THR A 50 -11.45 12.73 -5.82
C THR A 50 -11.03 14.20 -5.78
N ASN A 51 -9.76 14.50 -6.04
CA ASN A 51 -9.17 15.82 -5.87
C ASN A 51 -9.66 16.80 -6.96
N TRP A 52 -9.75 16.32 -8.19
CA TRP A 52 -10.23 17.10 -9.34
C TRP A 52 -11.74 16.96 -9.57
N SER A 53 -12.43 16.21 -8.70
CA SER A 53 -13.87 16.04 -8.80
C SER A 53 -14.61 17.32 -8.42
N ARG A 54 -15.76 17.57 -9.07
CA ARG A 54 -16.69 18.64 -8.67
C ARG A 54 -17.19 18.46 -7.24
N GLU A 55 -17.13 17.23 -6.73
CA GLU A 55 -17.59 16.84 -5.41
C GLU A 55 -16.46 16.77 -4.36
N ALA A 56 -15.26 17.26 -4.69
CA ALA A 56 -14.12 17.32 -3.76
C ALA A 56 -14.50 17.91 -2.39
N GLY A 57 -15.27 19.00 -2.36
CA GLY A 57 -15.73 19.62 -1.11
C GLY A 57 -16.65 18.72 -0.26
N LYS A 58 -17.46 17.86 -0.89
CA LYS A 58 -18.28 16.88 -0.19
C LYS A 58 -17.41 15.76 0.38
N LEU A 59 -16.44 15.26 -0.39
CA LEU A 59 -15.47 14.27 0.08
C LEU A 59 -14.68 14.81 1.29
N GLN A 60 -14.29 16.08 1.28
CA GLN A 60 -13.62 16.72 2.41
C GLN A 60 -14.52 16.82 3.65
N SER A 61 -15.77 17.23 3.46
CA SER A 61 -16.75 17.30 4.56
C SER A 61 -17.03 15.91 5.14
N HIS A 62 -17.11 14.89 4.29
CA HIS A 62 -17.31 13.50 4.71
C HIS A 62 -16.10 12.98 5.49
N GLY A 63 -14.88 13.23 5.00
CA GLY A 63 -13.64 12.84 5.70
C GLY A 63 -13.53 13.51 7.08
N GLN A 64 -13.90 14.79 7.17
CA GLN A 64 -13.92 15.49 8.44
C GLN A 64 -14.93 14.90 9.43
N ASN A 65 -16.11 14.47 8.97
CA ASN A 65 -17.16 13.95 9.84
C ASN A 65 -16.91 12.50 10.29
N GLU A 66 -16.42 11.64 9.39
CA GLU A 66 -16.23 10.21 9.66
C GLU A 66 -14.83 9.88 10.20
N CYS A 67 -13.81 10.59 9.73
CA CYS A 67 -12.41 10.27 10.01
C CYS A 67 -11.68 11.36 10.81
N ALA A 68 -12.37 12.46 11.13
CA ALA A 68 -11.76 13.67 11.69
C ALA A 68 -10.60 14.24 10.83
N ASP A 69 -10.60 13.93 9.52
CA ASP A 69 -9.57 14.36 8.57
C ASP A 69 -10.21 14.69 7.21
N PRO A 70 -10.20 15.96 6.77
CA PRO A 70 -10.80 16.35 5.50
C PRO A 70 -10.04 15.79 4.28
N GLN A 71 -8.86 15.23 4.44
CA GLN A 71 -8.10 14.63 3.34
C GLN A 71 -8.33 13.12 3.21
N ALA A 72 -9.01 12.48 4.17
CA ALA A 72 -9.13 11.02 4.25
C ALA A 72 -9.70 10.35 2.99
N PHE A 73 -10.57 11.05 2.25
CA PHE A 73 -11.19 10.53 1.02
C PHE A 73 -10.65 11.15 -0.26
N LEU A 74 -9.48 11.79 -0.19
CA LEU A 74 -8.79 12.36 -1.35
C LEU A 74 -7.52 11.56 -1.66
N ALA A 75 -7.23 11.36 -2.93
CA ALA A 75 -6.03 10.69 -3.42
C ALA A 75 -4.72 11.34 -2.95
N GLN A 76 -4.66 12.67 -2.92
CA GLN A 76 -3.51 13.46 -2.44
C GLN A 76 -2.14 13.01 -3.01
N PRO A 77 -1.95 13.01 -4.34
CA PRO A 77 -0.65 12.67 -4.92
C PRO A 77 0.41 13.69 -4.47
N LEU A 78 1.60 13.19 -4.12
CA LEU A 78 2.71 14.03 -3.67
C LEU A 78 3.41 14.67 -4.89
N GLY A 79 3.29 15.99 -5.01
CA GLY A 79 4.03 16.79 -5.99
C GLY A 79 5.43 17.17 -5.49
N VAL A 80 6.35 17.37 -6.42
CA VAL A 80 7.68 17.96 -6.16
C VAL A 80 7.88 19.19 -7.03
N GLY A 81 8.54 20.20 -6.46
CA GLY A 81 8.91 21.43 -7.16
C GLY A 81 10.28 21.91 -6.67
N ALA A 82 11.00 22.62 -7.54
CA ALA A 82 12.33 23.13 -7.25
C ALA A 82 12.43 24.62 -7.59
N VAL A 83 12.91 25.41 -6.62
CA VAL A 83 13.41 26.75 -6.91
C VAL A 83 14.83 26.62 -7.43
N VAL A 84 15.04 26.89 -8.71
CA VAL A 84 16.35 26.79 -9.35
C VAL A 84 16.93 28.20 -9.48
N ALA A 85 18.00 28.46 -8.71
CA ALA A 85 18.74 29.71 -8.78
C ALA A 85 19.91 29.59 -9.77
N THR A 86 20.13 30.63 -10.57
CA THR A 86 21.28 30.75 -11.45
C THR A 86 22.49 31.29 -10.68
N ALA A 87 23.70 31.15 -11.25
CA ALA A 87 24.94 31.58 -10.59
C ALA A 87 25.02 33.11 -10.38
N ASP A 88 24.29 33.87 -11.19
CA ASP A 88 24.14 35.32 -11.12
C ASP A 88 22.96 35.78 -10.23
N GLY A 89 22.25 34.85 -9.60
CA GLY A 89 21.26 35.15 -8.56
C GLY A 89 19.80 35.26 -9.02
N ASP A 90 19.51 34.98 -10.29
CA ASP A 90 18.14 34.94 -10.81
C ASP A 90 17.45 33.59 -10.51
N VAL A 91 16.12 33.56 -10.65
CA VAL A 91 15.30 32.35 -10.45
C VAL A 91 14.68 31.91 -11.77
N VAL A 92 14.78 30.61 -12.06
CA VAL A 92 14.19 30.01 -13.26
C VAL A 92 12.68 29.80 -13.07
N LEU A 93 11.89 30.34 -14.00
CA LEU A 93 10.45 30.11 -14.12
C LEU A 93 10.10 29.54 -15.49
N LEU A 94 9.05 28.73 -15.54
CA LEU A 94 8.49 28.14 -16.75
C LEU A 94 7.13 28.78 -17.04
N ARG A 95 6.80 29.03 -18.31
CA ARG A 95 5.43 29.39 -18.71
C ARG A 95 4.70 28.16 -19.21
N ARG A 96 3.60 27.81 -18.54
CA ARG A 96 2.75 26.68 -18.92
C ARG A 96 2.06 26.95 -20.26
N SER A 97 1.84 25.89 -21.03
CA SER A 97 1.08 25.95 -22.28
C SER A 97 -0.35 26.43 -22.02
N GLN A 98 -0.99 27.02 -23.04
CA GLN A 98 -2.42 27.37 -22.98
C GLN A 98 -3.34 26.16 -23.19
N LYS A 99 -2.78 24.98 -23.50
CA LYS A 99 -3.53 23.77 -23.85
C LYS A 99 -3.55 22.70 -22.76
N VAL A 100 -3.07 23.00 -21.56
CA VAL A 100 -3.09 22.05 -20.42
C VAL A 100 -4.35 22.26 -19.58
N ALA A 101 -4.80 21.21 -18.89
CA ALA A 101 -6.00 21.25 -18.07
C ALA A 101 -5.83 22.06 -16.77
N GLU A 102 -4.64 22.02 -16.17
CA GLU A 102 -4.33 22.69 -14.91
C GLU A 102 -3.47 23.93 -15.15
N ALA A 103 -3.85 25.07 -14.57
CA ALA A 103 -3.06 26.31 -14.55
C ALA A 103 -2.56 26.76 -15.95
N ALA A 104 -3.43 26.70 -16.96
CA ALA A 104 -3.08 27.07 -18.33
C ALA A 104 -2.52 28.49 -18.43
N GLY A 105 -1.40 28.65 -19.13
CA GLY A 105 -0.76 29.94 -19.37
C GLY A 105 -0.06 30.58 -18.17
N LEU A 106 -0.14 30.01 -16.97
CA LEU A 106 0.48 30.57 -15.76
C LEU A 106 1.99 30.31 -15.72
N LEU A 107 2.70 31.07 -14.87
CA LEU A 107 4.08 30.80 -14.53
C LEU A 107 4.15 29.69 -13.48
N ASP A 108 5.19 28.88 -13.56
CA ASP A 108 5.41 27.70 -12.71
C ASP A 108 6.91 27.50 -12.44
N ILE A 109 7.23 26.72 -11.42
CA ILE A 109 8.60 26.27 -11.14
C ILE A 109 8.84 24.89 -11.76
N PRO A 110 10.10 24.51 -12.05
CA PRO A 110 10.41 23.13 -12.45
C PRO A 110 9.90 22.13 -11.40
N GLY A 111 9.17 21.11 -11.84
CA GLY A 111 8.53 20.16 -10.94
C GLY A 111 7.73 19.07 -11.65
N GLY A 112 7.04 18.25 -10.87
CA GLY A 112 6.19 17.16 -11.36
C GLY A 112 5.65 16.28 -10.25
N HIS A 113 5.06 15.15 -10.63
CA HIS A 113 4.62 14.12 -9.68
C HIS A 113 5.47 12.86 -9.89
N PRO A 114 6.30 12.47 -8.90
CA PRO A 114 7.11 11.27 -9.02
C PRO A 114 6.23 10.02 -9.11
N GLU A 115 6.51 9.16 -10.07
CA GLU A 115 5.85 7.86 -10.17
C GLU A 115 6.67 6.79 -9.43
N PRO A 116 6.06 6.01 -8.52
CA PRO A 116 6.73 4.89 -7.89
C PRO A 116 7.07 3.84 -8.95
N LYS A 117 8.36 3.60 -9.18
CA LYS A 117 8.83 2.66 -10.19
C LYS A 117 8.78 1.23 -9.66
N VAL A 118 7.68 0.52 -9.86
CA VAL A 118 7.68 -0.94 -9.86
C VAL A 118 7.82 -1.40 -11.32
N ARG A 119 9.05 -1.41 -11.83
CA ARG A 119 9.36 -1.55 -13.28
C ARG A 119 8.90 -2.86 -13.94
N ASP A 120 8.30 -3.80 -13.21
CA ASP A 120 7.96 -5.13 -13.72
C ASP A 120 6.45 -5.42 -13.70
N THR A 121 5.62 -4.61 -13.04
CA THR A 121 4.19 -4.95 -12.90
C THR A 121 3.43 -4.85 -14.22
N GLU A 122 3.75 -3.88 -15.08
CA GLU A 122 3.04 -3.70 -16.36
C GLU A 122 3.40 -4.78 -17.39
N THR A 123 4.66 -5.21 -17.43
CA THR A 123 5.13 -6.28 -18.31
C THR A 123 4.51 -7.60 -17.89
N VAL A 124 4.59 -7.94 -16.60
CA VAL A 124 3.98 -9.16 -16.03
C VAL A 124 2.47 -9.18 -16.29
N TRP A 125 1.81 -8.03 -16.15
CA TRP A 125 0.39 -7.91 -16.42
C TRP A 125 0.04 -8.13 -17.88
N SER A 126 0.77 -7.46 -18.79
CA SER A 126 0.57 -7.58 -20.24
C SER A 126 0.75 -9.04 -20.69
N ASP A 127 1.84 -9.68 -20.24
CA ASP A 127 2.11 -11.09 -20.53
C ASP A 127 1.00 -12.00 -20.01
N ARG A 128 0.44 -11.72 -18.82
CA ARG A 128 -0.66 -12.51 -18.27
C ARG A 128 -1.95 -12.32 -19.07
N MET A 129 -2.27 -11.08 -19.44
CA MET A 129 -3.45 -10.75 -20.27
C MET A 129 -3.41 -11.44 -21.64
N THR A 130 -2.22 -11.71 -22.21
CA THR A 130 -2.13 -12.50 -23.45
C THR A 130 -2.57 -13.95 -23.28
N LYS A 131 -2.39 -14.54 -22.09
CA LYS A 131 -2.74 -15.93 -21.78
C LYS A 131 -4.16 -16.05 -21.24
N GLU A 132 -4.61 -15.04 -20.52
CA GLU A 132 -5.89 -15.02 -19.80
C GLU A 132 -6.60 -13.67 -20.03
N PRO A 133 -7.17 -13.45 -21.22
CA PRO A 133 -7.73 -12.14 -21.61
C PRO A 133 -9.00 -11.76 -20.82
N TRP A 134 -9.57 -12.67 -20.05
CA TRP A 134 -10.71 -12.40 -19.16
C TRP A 134 -10.31 -11.78 -17.81
N LEU A 135 -9.00 -11.65 -17.53
CA LEU A 135 -8.56 -10.97 -16.32
C LEU A 135 -8.87 -9.48 -16.39
N PHE A 136 -9.13 -8.90 -15.23
CA PHE A 136 -9.27 -7.47 -15.04
C PHE A 136 -8.50 -7.06 -13.78
N ASN A 137 -8.07 -5.80 -13.73
CA ASN A 137 -7.42 -5.26 -12.56
C ASN A 137 -8.47 -4.71 -11.58
N GLY A 138 -8.44 -5.15 -10.33
CA GLY A 138 -9.31 -4.67 -9.24
C GLY A 138 -8.52 -3.89 -8.19
N SER A 139 -9.12 -2.82 -7.64
CA SER A 139 -8.56 -2.07 -6.51
C SER A 139 -8.60 -2.91 -5.23
N LYS A 140 -7.65 -2.71 -4.33
CA LYS A 140 -7.54 -3.43 -3.06
C LYS A 140 -7.02 -2.49 -1.97
N PHE A 141 -7.37 -2.76 -0.71
CA PHE A 141 -6.70 -2.13 0.42
C PHE A 141 -5.31 -2.74 0.60
N ARG A 142 -4.28 -1.92 0.84
CA ARG A 142 -2.94 -2.35 1.25
C ARG A 142 -2.84 -2.27 2.76
N LEU A 143 -2.47 -3.37 3.43
CA LEU A 143 -2.15 -3.30 4.85
C LEU A 143 -0.71 -2.78 5.03
N HIS A 144 -0.55 -1.65 5.71
CA HIS A 144 0.77 -1.17 6.10
C HIS A 144 1.14 -1.65 7.50
N SER A 145 0.30 -1.36 8.50
CA SER A 145 0.54 -1.79 9.88
C SER A 145 -0.75 -1.96 10.67
N ALA A 146 -0.65 -2.73 11.77
CA ALA A 146 -1.72 -2.93 12.73
C ALA A 146 -1.14 -2.75 14.14
N MET A 147 -1.68 -1.81 14.90
CA MET A 147 -1.19 -1.44 16.23
C MET A 147 -2.28 -1.69 17.26
N LEU A 148 -1.98 -2.53 18.25
CA LEU A 148 -2.87 -2.76 19.38
C LEU A 148 -2.60 -1.70 20.46
N SER A 149 -3.66 -1.11 21.00
CA SER A 149 -3.57 -0.20 22.13
C SER A 149 -3.35 -0.98 23.42
N VAL A 150 -2.50 -0.43 24.29
CA VAL A 150 -2.30 -0.89 25.68
C VAL A 150 -3.19 -0.14 26.68
N MET A 151 -3.98 0.83 26.22
CA MET A 151 -4.87 1.60 27.09
C MET A 151 -6.23 0.92 27.24
N GLU A 152 -6.71 0.81 28.47
CA GLU A 152 -8.04 0.23 28.80
C GLU A 152 -9.22 1.03 28.23
N LYS A 153 -9.01 2.31 27.87
CA LYS A 153 -10.04 3.19 27.31
C LYS A 153 -9.58 3.74 25.96
N GLY A 154 -10.43 3.61 24.94
CA GLY A 154 -10.18 4.11 23.58
C GLY A 154 -10.13 2.99 22.52
N PRO A 155 -9.86 3.34 21.24
CA PRO A 155 -9.74 2.37 20.17
C PRO A 155 -8.61 1.38 20.48
N GLN A 156 -8.95 0.09 20.43
CA GLN A 156 -8.05 -1.00 20.82
C GLN A 156 -7.14 -1.44 19.68
N LEU A 157 -7.52 -1.16 18.43
CA LEU A 157 -6.78 -1.53 17.24
C LEU A 157 -6.80 -0.37 16.26
N THR A 158 -5.62 0.03 15.80
CA THR A 158 -5.45 0.98 14.70
C THR A 158 -4.85 0.25 13.52
N LEU A 159 -5.54 0.29 12.38
CA LEU A 159 -5.04 -0.24 11.11
C LEU A 159 -4.59 0.92 10.23
N GLN A 160 -3.33 0.91 9.80
CA GLN A 160 -2.84 1.82 8.78
C GLN A 160 -2.98 1.15 7.42
N LEU A 161 -3.87 1.70 6.60
CA LEU A 161 -4.22 1.17 5.29
C LEU A 161 -3.78 2.14 4.20
N GLY A 162 -3.29 1.58 3.11
CA GLY A 162 -3.10 2.27 1.83
C GLY A 162 -3.97 1.65 0.75
N LEU A 163 -3.69 2.00 -0.50
CA LEU A 163 -4.31 1.40 -1.67
C LEU A 163 -3.29 0.60 -2.48
N THR A 164 -3.79 -0.45 -3.13
CA THR A 164 -3.04 -1.23 -4.12
C THR A 164 -4.02 -1.83 -5.13
N CYS A 165 -3.55 -2.72 -6.01
CA CYS A 165 -4.39 -3.40 -6.97
C CYS A 165 -3.92 -4.82 -7.26
N TYR A 166 -4.79 -5.61 -7.88
CA TYR A 166 -4.50 -7.00 -8.25
C TYR A 166 -3.27 -7.12 -9.17
N LYS A 167 -3.09 -6.18 -10.10
CA LYS A 167 -1.93 -6.11 -10.98
C LYS A 167 -0.62 -5.99 -10.20
N ASP A 168 -0.58 -5.08 -9.22
CA ASP A 168 0.64 -4.85 -8.43
C ASP A 168 0.95 -6.06 -7.55
N TYR A 169 -0.07 -6.72 -7.00
CA TYR A 169 0.11 -7.99 -6.29
C TYR A 169 0.76 -9.05 -7.17
N LEU A 170 0.31 -9.22 -8.42
CA LEU A 170 0.91 -10.18 -9.33
C LEU A 170 2.37 -9.86 -9.68
N GLY A 171 2.70 -8.58 -9.88
CA GLY A 171 4.05 -8.14 -10.21
C GLY A 171 4.99 -7.99 -9.01
N THR A 172 4.49 -8.07 -7.78
CA THR A 172 5.30 -7.94 -6.55
C THR A 172 5.22 -9.20 -5.68
N ASN A 173 4.14 -9.37 -4.92
CA ASN A 173 3.92 -10.49 -4.01
C ASN A 173 4.00 -11.86 -4.70
N TRP A 174 3.39 -11.99 -5.88
CA TRP A 174 3.36 -13.25 -6.63
C TRP A 174 4.54 -13.38 -7.62
N SER A 175 5.41 -12.37 -7.68
CA SER A 175 6.58 -12.41 -8.55
C SER A 175 7.62 -13.41 -8.03
N ARG A 176 8.36 -14.03 -8.96
CA ARG A 176 9.54 -14.85 -8.62
C ARG A 176 10.62 -14.03 -7.91
N GLU A 177 10.58 -12.72 -8.08
CA GLU A 177 11.53 -11.75 -7.52
C GLU A 177 11.07 -11.18 -6.16
N ALA A 178 9.96 -11.66 -5.59
CA ALA A 178 9.41 -11.16 -4.32
C ALA A 178 10.47 -11.10 -3.19
N GLY A 179 11.32 -12.13 -3.07
CA GLY A 179 12.38 -12.14 -2.06
C GLY A 179 13.46 -11.06 -2.28
N LYS A 180 13.73 -10.66 -3.54
CA LYS A 180 14.63 -9.54 -3.85
C LYS A 180 13.98 -8.22 -3.51
N LEU A 181 12.69 -8.06 -3.80
CA LEU A 181 11.91 -6.88 -3.40
C LEU A 181 11.91 -6.72 -1.88
N GLN A 182 11.76 -7.82 -1.13
CA GLN A 182 11.84 -7.78 0.34
C GLN A 182 13.22 -7.37 0.85
N SER A 183 14.28 -7.97 0.29
CA SER A 183 15.65 -7.61 0.65
C SER A 183 15.95 -6.14 0.34
N HIS A 184 15.45 -5.64 -0.80
CA HIS A 184 15.61 -4.25 -1.18
C HIS A 184 14.84 -3.31 -0.25
N GLY A 185 13.59 -3.64 0.10
CA GLY A 185 12.78 -2.86 1.04
C GLY A 185 13.43 -2.78 2.42
N GLN A 186 13.99 -3.90 2.89
CA GLN A 186 14.73 -3.93 4.15
C GLN A 186 15.96 -3.03 4.12
N ASN A 187 16.70 -2.98 3.01
CA ASN A 187 17.94 -2.21 2.90
C ASN A 187 17.70 -0.70 2.71
N GLU A 188 16.70 -0.32 1.90
CA GLU A 188 16.44 1.08 1.53
C GLU A 188 15.44 1.77 2.47
N CYS A 189 14.46 1.02 2.99
CA CYS A 189 13.33 1.56 3.73
C CYS A 189 13.23 1.01 5.16
N ALA A 190 14.14 0.13 5.58
CA ALA A 190 14.04 -0.63 6.82
C ALA A 190 12.71 -1.41 6.98
N ASP A 191 12.03 -1.71 5.87
CA ASP A 191 10.76 -2.41 5.83
C ASP A 191 10.75 -3.40 4.65
N PRO A 192 10.76 -4.73 4.91
CA PRO A 192 10.76 -5.73 3.85
C PRO A 192 9.48 -5.71 3.02
N GLN A 193 8.40 -5.10 3.50
CA GLN A 193 7.13 -5.03 2.81
C GLN A 193 6.97 -3.74 1.98
N ALA A 194 7.95 -2.83 2.02
CA ALA A 194 7.90 -1.52 1.38
C ALA A 194 7.62 -1.60 -0.13
N PHE A 195 8.20 -2.59 -0.82
CA PHE A 195 8.05 -2.78 -2.26
C PHE A 195 7.05 -3.88 -2.64
N LEU A 196 6.21 -4.31 -1.69
CA LEU A 196 5.15 -5.29 -1.95
C LEU A 196 3.77 -4.63 -1.87
N ALA A 197 2.86 -5.10 -2.74
CA ALA A 197 1.47 -4.63 -2.80
C ALA A 197 0.69 -4.89 -1.51
N GLN A 198 0.89 -6.05 -0.88
CA GLN A 198 0.27 -6.43 0.41
C GLN A 198 -1.26 -6.22 0.47
N PRO A 199 -2.05 -6.78 -0.47
CA PRO A 199 -3.50 -6.64 -0.44
C PRO A 199 -4.07 -7.28 0.83
N LEU A 200 -4.92 -6.54 1.55
CA LEU A 200 -5.59 -7.01 2.76
C LEU A 200 -6.69 -8.01 2.41
N GLY A 201 -6.56 -9.24 2.88
CA GLY A 201 -7.59 -10.28 2.81
C GLY A 201 -8.47 -10.30 4.06
N VAL A 202 -9.69 -10.81 3.91
CA VAL A 202 -10.62 -11.11 5.00
C VAL A 202 -11.03 -12.58 4.93
N GLY A 203 -11.21 -13.19 6.08
CA GLY A 203 -11.68 -14.58 6.21
C GLY A 203 -12.50 -14.75 7.47
N ALA A 204 -13.43 -15.71 7.46
CA ALA A 204 -14.32 -15.98 8.57
C ALA A 204 -14.32 -17.47 8.92
N VAL A 205 -14.19 -17.78 10.21
CA VAL A 205 -14.58 -19.09 10.74
C VAL A 205 -16.09 -19.04 10.99
N VAL A 206 -16.85 -19.71 10.13
CA VAL A 206 -18.32 -19.72 10.22
C VAL A 206 -18.75 -20.99 10.94
N ALA A 207 -19.27 -20.82 12.16
CA ALA A 207 -19.81 -21.92 12.97
C ALA A 207 -21.30 -22.11 12.71
N THR A 208 -21.74 -23.36 12.62
CA THR A 208 -23.15 -23.73 12.53
C THR A 208 -23.77 -23.88 13.93
N ALA A 209 -25.10 -23.90 14.03
CA ALA A 209 -25.81 -23.98 15.31
C ALA A 209 -25.56 -25.29 16.08
N ASP A 210 -25.17 -26.35 15.36
CA ASP A 210 -24.78 -27.66 15.87
C ASP A 210 -23.27 -27.78 16.18
N GLY A 211 -22.49 -26.72 15.97
CA GLY A 211 -21.09 -26.63 16.41
C GLY A 211 -20.04 -27.03 15.37
N ASP A 212 -20.44 -27.28 14.11
CA ASP A 212 -19.51 -27.55 13.01
C ASP A 212 -18.96 -26.26 12.38
N VAL A 213 -17.88 -26.39 11.58
CA VAL A 213 -17.24 -25.27 10.86
C VAL A 213 -17.42 -25.44 9.35
N VAL A 214 -17.83 -24.37 8.68
CA VAL A 214 -17.98 -24.36 7.22
C VAL A 214 -16.60 -24.23 6.54
N LEU A 215 -16.31 -25.16 5.64
CA LEU A 215 -15.14 -25.14 4.76
C LEU A 215 -15.57 -25.20 3.30
N LEU A 216 -14.77 -24.58 2.43
CA LEU A 216 -14.95 -24.55 0.98
C LEU A 216 -13.81 -25.32 0.31
N ARG A 217 -14.10 -26.12 -0.72
CA ARG A 217 -13.07 -26.73 -1.56
C ARG A 217 -12.84 -25.89 -2.79
N ARG A 218 -11.62 -25.37 -2.94
CA ARG A 218 -11.24 -24.56 -4.09
C ARG A 218 -11.22 -25.41 -5.37
N SER A 219 -11.58 -24.78 -6.48
CA SER A 219 -11.48 -25.39 -7.81
C SER A 219 -10.04 -25.78 -8.13
N GLN A 220 -9.85 -26.78 -9.00
CA GLN A 220 -8.52 -27.13 -9.53
C GLN A 220 -8.02 -26.16 -10.61
N LYS A 221 -8.87 -25.22 -11.05
CA LYS A 221 -8.58 -24.30 -12.17
C LYS A 221 -8.21 -22.88 -11.73
N VAL A 222 -8.11 -22.60 -10.43
CA VAL A 222 -7.70 -21.28 -9.93
C VAL A 222 -6.18 -21.18 -9.85
N ALA A 223 -5.63 -19.97 -9.92
CA ALA A 223 -4.19 -19.74 -9.91
C ALA A 223 -3.56 -19.97 -8.51
N GLU A 224 -4.29 -19.65 -7.43
CA GLU A 224 -3.80 -19.74 -6.06
C GLU A 224 -4.49 -20.90 -5.32
N ALA A 225 -3.70 -21.72 -4.60
CA ALA A 225 -4.20 -22.77 -3.71
C ALA A 225 -5.21 -23.73 -4.36
N ALA A 226 -4.99 -24.12 -5.62
CA ALA A 226 -5.89 -25.01 -6.37
C ALA A 226 -6.14 -26.33 -5.63
N GLY A 227 -7.42 -26.71 -5.50
CA GLY A 227 -7.81 -27.96 -4.86
C GLY A 227 -7.63 -28.03 -3.34
N LEU A 228 -7.22 -26.94 -2.67
CA LEU A 228 -7.12 -26.90 -1.21
C LEU A 228 -8.47 -26.59 -0.55
N LEU A 229 -8.56 -26.87 0.75
CA LEU A 229 -9.66 -26.37 1.59
C LEU A 229 -9.37 -24.92 1.97
N ASP A 230 -10.44 -24.15 2.10
CA ASP A 230 -10.41 -22.73 2.41
C ASP A 230 -11.59 -22.36 3.32
N ILE A 231 -11.51 -21.21 3.97
CA ILE A 231 -12.62 -20.62 4.73
C ILE A 231 -13.37 -19.60 3.87
N PRO A 232 -14.64 -19.29 4.19
CA PRO A 232 -15.33 -18.16 3.55
C PRO A 232 -14.53 -16.86 3.71
N GLY A 233 -14.30 -16.14 2.62
CA GLY A 233 -13.44 -14.95 2.62
C GLY A 233 -13.24 -14.35 1.24
N GLY A 234 -12.35 -13.36 1.18
CA GLY A 234 -12.00 -12.66 -0.07
C GLY A 234 -11.06 -11.47 0.15
N HIS A 235 -10.88 -10.67 -0.89
CA HIS A 235 -10.11 -9.43 -0.82
C HIS A 235 -11.01 -8.25 -1.23
N PRO A 236 -11.46 -7.42 -0.27
CA PRO A 236 -12.39 -6.34 -0.52
C PRO A 236 -11.87 -5.35 -1.57
N GLU A 237 -12.78 -4.84 -2.40
CA GLU A 237 -12.49 -3.79 -3.39
C GLU A 237 -12.99 -2.44 -2.90
N VAL A 238 -12.26 -1.40 -3.27
CA VAL A 238 -12.66 -0.03 -2.93
C VAL A 238 -13.71 0.42 -3.94
N MET A 239 -14.95 0.54 -3.47
CA MET A 239 -16.05 1.14 -4.22
C MET A 239 -16.11 2.63 -3.85
N MET A 240 -15.72 3.51 -4.77
CA MET A 240 -16.19 4.89 -4.73
C MET A 240 -17.66 4.85 -5.19
N PRO A 241 -18.61 5.41 -4.43
CA PRO A 241 -20.00 5.40 -4.87
C PRO A 241 -20.15 6.23 -6.16
N ASP A 242 -20.74 5.61 -7.18
CA ASP A 242 -21.16 6.30 -8.40
C ASP A 242 -22.27 7.32 -8.04
N TYR A 243 -21.95 8.61 -8.04
CA TYR A 243 -22.91 9.71 -7.96
C TYR A 243 -22.65 10.73 -9.06
#